data_AF-A0A0K0XUI4-F1
#
_entry.id   AF-A0A0K0XUI4-F1
#
_cell.length_a   1.000
_cell.length_b   1.000
_cell.length_c   1.000
_cell.angle_alpha   90.00
_cell.angle_beta   90.00
_cell.angle_gamma   90.00
#
_symmetry.space_group_name_H-M   'P 1'
#
loop_
_entity.id
_entity.type
_entity.pdbx_description
1 polymer ?
#
loop_
_entity_poly.entity_id
_entity_poly.type
_entity_poly.pdbx_seq_one_letter_code
_entity_poly.pdbx_strand_id
1 'polypeptide(L)'
;MTNNNQSDNDNSTPAKTPAPATEPPAPIRSEAAPQRPVEESPMGEFLAFRRFATPVLVKIAFWIGTLVCLVLGMNTIDAANQGWRGTNAAMVWTGVLTITLGPLLLRIAGELILVVFRINERLAALEPHR
;
A
#
# COMPACT_ATOMS: atom_id res chain seq x y z
N MET A 1 56.72 -18.81 73.79
CA MET A 1 58.20 -18.84 73.70
C MET A 1 58.52 -20.26 73.28
N THR A 2 58.64 -20.62 71.99
CA THR A 2 59.73 -20.45 70.99
C THR A 2 59.27 -21.32 69.79
N ASN A 3 59.69 -21.25 68.53
CA ASN A 3 60.83 -20.64 67.87
C ASN A 3 60.55 -20.54 66.36
N ASN A 4 61.29 -19.63 65.71
CA ASN A 4 61.44 -19.48 64.26
C ASN A 4 62.35 -20.58 63.64
N ASN A 5 62.17 -20.85 62.34
CA ASN A 5 63.21 -21.11 61.31
C ASN A 5 62.49 -21.51 60.00
N GLN A 6 62.40 -20.69 58.96
CA GLN A 6 63.42 -20.19 58.01
C GLN A 6 64.14 -21.29 57.22
N SER A 7 63.79 -21.39 55.93
CA SER A 7 64.61 -21.81 54.77
C SER A 7 63.75 -21.47 53.55
N ASP A 8 63.83 -20.27 52.99
CA ASP A 8 64.82 -19.81 52.00
C ASP A 8 64.74 -20.55 50.66
N ASN A 9 64.80 -19.74 49.59
CA ASN A 9 64.85 -20.03 48.15
C ASN A 9 63.49 -20.20 47.45
N ASP A 10 63.11 -19.40 46.44
CA ASP A 10 63.95 -18.82 45.39
C ASP A 10 63.50 -17.42 44.93
N ASN A 11 64.52 -16.58 44.74
CA ASN A 11 64.49 -15.24 44.17
C ASN A 11 64.49 -15.32 42.63
N SER A 12 63.50 -14.70 42.00
CA SER A 12 63.74 -13.91 40.78
C SER A 12 62.63 -12.87 40.59
N THR A 13 62.81 -11.71 41.23
CA THR A 13 62.19 -10.44 40.80
C THR A 13 63.25 -9.73 39.95
N PRO A 14 62.92 -9.03 38.83
CA PRO A 14 62.35 -7.70 39.02
C PRO A 14 61.29 -7.25 38.00
N ALA A 15 60.32 -6.53 38.56
CA ALA A 15 59.79 -5.27 38.05
C ALA A 15 58.82 -5.33 36.85
N LYS A 16 57.54 -5.07 37.15
CA LYS A 16 57.04 -3.69 37.00
C LYS A 16 55.74 -3.49 37.77
N THR A 17 55.78 -2.65 38.79
CA THR A 17 54.63 -1.85 39.19
C THR A 17 55.07 -0.39 39.17
N PRO A 18 54.32 0.46 38.48
CA PRO A 18 53.75 1.60 39.17
C PRO A 18 52.22 1.55 39.12
N ALA A 19 51.61 1.93 40.24
CA ALA A 19 50.18 2.10 40.43
C ALA A 19 49.67 3.41 39.76
N PRO A 20 48.58 4.05 40.22
CA PRO A 20 47.17 3.85 39.87
C PRO A 20 46.52 5.13 39.27
N ALA A 21 45.44 5.03 38.49
CA ALA A 21 44.29 5.97 38.52
C ALA A 21 43.37 5.82 37.29
N THR A 22 42.06 5.83 37.58
CA THR A 22 40.95 6.25 36.70
C THR A 22 40.59 5.36 35.51
N GLU A 23 39.61 4.48 35.71
CA GLU A 23 38.44 4.45 34.81
C GLU A 23 37.22 3.77 35.48
N PRO A 24 36.22 4.56 35.91
CA PRO A 24 34.83 4.12 36.03
C PRO A 24 34.21 3.83 34.65
N PRO A 25 33.02 3.20 34.59
CA PRO A 25 32.70 2.03 33.77
C PRO A 25 32.48 2.32 32.28
N ALA A 26 32.84 1.35 31.42
CA ALA A 26 32.38 1.30 30.05
C ALA A 26 30.83 1.30 30.01
N PRO A 27 30.19 2.12 29.15
CA PRO A 27 28.74 2.20 29.08
C PRO A 27 28.18 0.84 28.66
N ILE A 28 27.25 0.34 29.47
CA ILE A 28 26.41 -0.80 29.13
C ILE A 28 25.83 -0.50 27.74
N ARG A 29 26.20 -1.33 26.76
CA ARG A 29 25.62 -1.36 25.43
C ARG A 29 24.11 -1.32 25.59
N SER A 30 23.50 -0.19 25.22
CA SER A 30 22.06 -0.04 25.15
C SER A 30 21.56 -1.03 24.11
N GLU A 31 21.18 -2.22 24.58
CA GLU A 31 20.53 -3.24 23.79
C GLU A 31 19.23 -2.64 23.26
N ALA A 32 19.10 -2.67 21.94
CA ALA A 32 18.08 -2.00 21.18
C ALA A 32 16.68 -2.17 21.80
N ALA A 33 16.04 -1.04 22.07
CA ALA A 33 14.66 -0.98 22.52
C ALA A 33 13.77 -1.93 21.70
N PRO A 34 12.82 -2.65 22.32
CA PRO A 34 11.82 -3.40 21.58
C PRO A 34 11.09 -2.40 20.70
N GLN A 35 11.23 -2.55 19.38
CA GLN A 35 10.45 -1.76 18.43
C GLN A 35 8.99 -2.08 18.74
N ARG A 36 8.28 -1.10 19.32
CA ARG A 36 6.85 -1.23 19.60
C ARG A 36 6.16 -1.59 18.28
N PRO A 37 5.25 -2.59 18.25
CA PRO A 37 4.39 -2.78 17.09
C PRO A 37 3.74 -1.42 16.84
N VAL A 38 4.03 -0.83 15.68
CA VAL A 38 3.38 0.40 15.27
C VAL A 38 1.90 0.05 15.27
N GLU A 39 1.14 0.67 16.18
CA GLU A 39 -0.30 0.51 16.26
C GLU A 39 -0.86 1.11 14.97
N GLU A 40 -0.92 0.29 13.92
CA GLU A 40 -1.44 0.71 12.63
C GLU A 40 -2.91 1.04 12.86
N SER A 41 -3.24 2.33 12.78
CA SER A 41 -4.61 2.78 12.96
C SER A 41 -5.50 2.07 11.92
N PRO A 42 -6.59 1.39 12.31
CA PRO A 42 -7.46 0.67 11.38
C PRO A 42 -8.04 1.61 10.29
N MET A 43 -8.10 2.91 10.57
CA MET A 43 -8.49 3.94 9.61
C MET A 43 -7.48 4.10 8.47
N GLY A 44 -6.18 4.00 8.75
CA GLY A 44 -5.12 4.09 7.73
C GLY A 44 -5.13 2.89 6.78
N GLU A 45 -5.35 1.69 7.32
CA GLU A 45 -5.50 0.46 6.53
C GLU A 45 -6.78 0.49 5.68
N PHE A 46 -7.87 1.06 6.19
CA PHE A 46 -9.11 1.27 5.44
C PHE A 46 -8.97 2.28 4.30
N LEU A 47 -8.21 3.36 4.53
CA LEU A 47 -7.90 4.35 3.50
C LEU A 47 -6.94 3.79 2.43
N ALA A 48 -5.92 3.02 2.83
CA ALA A 48 -5.04 2.31 1.90
C ALA A 48 -5.84 1.29 1.07
N PHE A 49 -6.75 0.55 1.70
CA PHE A 49 -7.68 -0.35 1.03
C PHE A 49 -8.57 0.42 0.06
N ARG A 50 -9.14 1.57 0.43
CA ARG A 50 -9.93 2.41 -0.48
C ARG A 50 -9.09 2.92 -1.65
N ARG A 51 -7.85 3.34 -1.40
CA ARG A 51 -6.92 3.87 -2.41
C ARG A 51 -6.56 2.83 -3.47
N PHE A 52 -6.47 1.56 -3.09
CA PHE A 52 -6.25 0.44 -4.01
C PHE A 52 -7.56 -0.16 -4.56
N ALA A 53 -8.63 -0.16 -3.76
CA ALA A 53 -9.95 -0.64 -4.16
C ALA A 53 -10.56 0.28 -5.21
N THR A 54 -10.44 1.60 -5.11
CA THR A 54 -11.01 2.53 -6.10
C THR A 54 -10.48 2.28 -7.52
N PRO A 55 -9.15 2.17 -7.79
CA PRO A 55 -8.65 1.88 -9.13
C PRO A 55 -8.95 0.45 -9.59
N VAL A 56 -9.14 -0.53 -8.70
CA VAL A 56 -9.53 -1.90 -9.07
C VAL A 56 -11.03 -2.00 -9.34
N LEU A 57 -11.86 -1.40 -8.49
CA LEU A 57 -13.31 -1.37 -8.58
C LEU A 57 -13.78 -0.72 -9.89
N VAL A 58 -13.19 0.43 -10.25
CA VAL A 58 -13.53 1.11 -11.51
C VAL A 58 -13.15 0.26 -12.72
N LYS A 59 -12.03 -0.49 -12.67
CA LYS A 59 -11.67 -1.43 -13.74
C LYS A 59 -12.67 -2.57 -13.87
N ILE A 60 -13.07 -3.18 -12.75
CA ILE A 60 -14.05 -4.28 -12.75
C ILE A 60 -15.41 -3.78 -13.25
N ALA A 61 -15.87 -2.63 -12.74
CA ALA A 61 -17.11 -2.00 -13.19
C ALA A 61 -17.07 -1.63 -14.69
N PHE A 62 -15.93 -1.14 -15.19
CA PHE A 62 -15.74 -0.86 -16.61
C PHE A 62 -15.87 -2.12 -17.47
N TRP A 63 -15.22 -3.21 -17.08
CA TRP A 63 -15.31 -4.47 -17.83
C TRP A 63 -16.73 -5.03 -17.83
N ILE A 64 -17.41 -5.02 -16.68
CA ILE A 64 -18.80 -5.47 -16.57
C ILE A 64 -19.71 -4.57 -17.43
N GLY A 65 -19.60 -3.25 -17.30
CA GLY A 65 -20.41 -2.31 -18.08
C GLY A 65 -20.15 -2.40 -19.58
N THR A 66 -18.90 -2.65 -19.99
CA THR A 66 -18.52 -2.89 -21.38
C THR A 66 -19.16 -4.18 -21.91
N LEU A 67 -19.12 -5.26 -21.13
CA LEU A 67 -19.75 -6.53 -21.48
C LEU A 67 -21.28 -6.37 -21.64
N VAL A 68 -21.91 -5.62 -20.73
CA VAL A 68 -23.35 -5.29 -20.82
C VAL A 68 -23.65 -4.48 -22.06
N CYS A 69 -22.86 -3.44 -22.38
CA CYS A 69 -23.01 -2.66 -23.62
C CYS A 69 -22.90 -3.53 -24.87
N LEU A 70 -21.94 -4.46 -24.89
CA LEU A 70 -21.74 -5.38 -26.00
C LEU A 70 -22.96 -6.29 -26.19
N VAL A 71 -23.46 -6.89 -25.11
CA VAL A 71 -24.64 -7.76 -25.15
C VAL A 71 -25.89 -6.97 -25.57
N LEU A 72 -26.15 -5.80 -24.99
CA LEU A 72 -27.30 -4.98 -25.34
C LEU A 72 -27.24 -4.49 -26.79
N GLY A 73 -26.06 -4.10 -27.27
CA GLY A 73 -25.82 -3.71 -28.66
C GLY A 73 -26.07 -4.85 -29.65
N MET A 74 -25.63 -6.06 -29.30
CA MET A 74 -25.86 -7.24 -30.13
C MET A 74 -27.34 -7.61 -30.18
N ASN A 75 -28.03 -7.60 -29.03
CA ASN A 75 -29.48 -7.82 -28.97
C ASN A 75 -30.28 -6.77 -29.78
N THR A 76 -29.84 -5.52 -29.79
CA THR A 76 -30.51 -4.46 -30.58
C THR A 76 -30.32 -4.65 -32.08
N ILE A 77 -29.16 -5.14 -32.53
CA ILE A 77 -28.92 -5.49 -33.93
C ILE A 77 -29.76 -6.71 -34.34
N ASP A 78 -29.85 -7.74 -33.49
CA ASP A 78 -30.67 -8.92 -33.76
C ASP A 78 -32.16 -8.57 -33.84
N ALA A 79 -32.64 -7.70 -32.94
CA ALA A 79 -34.01 -7.19 -32.97
C ALA A 79 -34.29 -6.33 -34.22
N ALA A 80 -33.30 -5.59 -34.72
CA ALA A 80 -33.43 -4.77 -35.93
C ALA A 80 -33.65 -5.60 -37.20
N ASN A 81 -33.14 -6.84 -37.23
CA ASN A 81 -33.29 -7.78 -38.34
C ASN A 81 -34.60 -8.58 -38.30
N GLN A 82 -35.22 -8.73 -37.13
CA GLN A 82 -36.45 -9.51 -36.94
C GLN A 82 -37.74 -8.69 -37.18
N GLY A 83 -37.62 -7.41 -37.54
CA GLY A 83 -38.77 -6.52 -37.75
C GLY A 83 -39.63 -6.92 -38.95
N TRP A 84 -40.96 -6.91 -38.77
CA TRP A 84 -41.99 -7.25 -39.77
C TRP A 84 -41.89 -6.47 -41.10
N ARG A 85 -41.21 -5.32 -41.11
CA ARG A 85 -41.07 -4.42 -42.29
C ARG A 85 -39.69 -4.48 -42.95
N GLY A 86 -38.83 -5.44 -42.57
CA GLY A 86 -37.44 -5.54 -43.03
C GLY A 86 -36.43 -4.86 -42.09
N THR A 87 -35.14 -4.97 -42.42
CA THR A 87 -34.05 -4.47 -41.58
C THR A 87 -34.13 -2.95 -41.40
N ASN A 88 -34.31 -2.50 -40.16
CA ASN A 88 -34.25 -1.09 -39.82
C ASN A 88 -32.79 -0.64 -39.78
N ALA A 89 -32.28 -0.10 -40.89
CA ALA A 89 -30.91 0.40 -41.00
C ALA A 89 -30.54 1.41 -39.88
N ALA A 90 -31.51 2.22 -39.44
CA ALA A 90 -31.34 3.16 -38.34
C ALA A 90 -31.06 2.47 -36.99
N MET A 91 -31.71 1.33 -36.70
CA MET A 91 -31.50 0.56 -35.48
C MET A 91 -30.15 -0.16 -35.48
N VAL A 92 -29.72 -0.67 -36.64
CA VAL A 92 -28.39 -1.31 -36.77
C VAL A 92 -27.28 -0.27 -36.52
N TRP A 93 -27.39 0.91 -37.12
CA TRP A 93 -26.43 2.00 -36.88
C TRP A 93 -26.38 2.45 -35.43
N THR A 94 -27.54 2.53 -34.76
CA THR A 94 -27.57 2.86 -33.33
C THR A 94 -26.94 1.76 -32.47
N GLY A 95 -27.20 0.47 -32.76
CA GLY A 95 -26.55 -0.64 -32.05
C GLY A 95 -25.02 -0.63 -32.20
N VAL A 96 -24.50 -0.41 -33.41
CA VAL A 96 -23.05 -0.29 -33.66
C VAL A 96 -22.45 0.92 -32.95
N LEU A 97 -23.15 2.06 -32.98
CA LEU A 97 -22.73 3.24 -32.22
C LEU A 97 -22.70 2.95 -30.73
N THR A 98 -23.71 2.27 -30.17
CA THR A 98 -23.77 1.93 -28.75
C THR A 98 -22.63 0.99 -28.33
N ILE A 99 -22.27 -0.01 -29.14
CA ILE A 99 -21.13 -0.91 -28.84
C ILE A 99 -19.80 -0.15 -28.84
N THR A 100 -19.65 0.87 -29.69
CA THR A 100 -18.39 1.61 -29.84
C THR A 100 -18.30 2.81 -28.88
N LEU A 101 -19.33 3.65 -28.84
CA LEU A 101 -19.42 4.83 -27.99
C LEU A 101 -19.75 4.48 -26.54
N GLY A 102 -20.47 3.39 -26.27
CA GLY A 102 -20.86 3.00 -24.91
C GLY A 102 -19.65 2.79 -23.98
N PRO A 103 -18.70 1.91 -24.33
CA PRO A 103 -17.47 1.73 -23.57
C PRO A 103 -16.59 2.99 -23.55
N LEU A 104 -16.58 3.79 -24.62
CA LEU A 104 -15.83 5.05 -24.68
C LEU A 104 -16.34 6.05 -23.64
N LEU A 105 -17.66 6.27 -23.59
CA LEU A 105 -18.30 7.14 -22.61
C LEU A 105 -18.13 6.59 -21.18
N LEU A 106 -18.24 5.26 -21.01
CA LEU A 106 -18.01 4.62 -19.72
C LEU A 106 -16.58 4.85 -19.20
N ARG A 107 -15.60 4.91 -20.10
CA ARG A 107 -14.21 5.21 -19.75
C ARG A 107 -14.02 6.65 -19.29
N ILE A 108 -14.59 7.60 -20.03
CA ILE A 108 -14.57 9.02 -19.67
C ILE A 108 -15.24 9.24 -18.31
N ALA A 109 -16.39 8.61 -18.08
CA ALA A 109 -17.09 8.68 -16.80
C ALA A 109 -16.26 8.07 -15.65
N GLY A 110 -15.63 6.92 -15.88
CA GLY A 110 -14.74 6.27 -14.90
C GLY A 110 -13.53 7.11 -14.54
N GLU A 111 -12.93 7.78 -15.53
CA GLU A 111 -11.84 8.75 -15.31
C GLU A 111 -12.31 9.95 -14.50
N LEU A 112 -13.51 10.49 -14.77
CA LEU A 112 -14.08 11.62 -14.02
C LEU A 112 -14.29 11.27 -12.52
N ILE A 113 -14.82 10.07 -12.24
CA ILE A 113 -15.02 9.58 -10.87
C ILE A 113 -13.67 9.45 -10.14
N LEU A 114 -12.66 8.86 -10.80
CA LEU A 114 -11.32 8.71 -10.23
C LEU A 114 -10.63 10.06 -9.98
N VAL A 115 -10.82 11.02 -10.89
CA VAL A 115 -10.29 12.38 -10.76
C VAL A 115 -10.90 13.08 -9.55
N VAL A 116 -12.22 13.02 -9.36
CA VAL A 116 -12.88 13.62 -8.18
C VAL A 116 -12.42 12.97 -6.89
N PHE A 117 -12.34 11.63 -6.84
CA PHE A 117 -11.79 10.92 -5.68
C PHE A 117 -10.36 11.37 -5.36
N ARG A 118 -9.52 11.52 -6.38
CA ARG A 118 -8.14 11.97 -6.23
C ARG A 118 -8.05 13.41 -5.70
N ILE A 119 -8.97 14.29 -6.09
CA ILE A 119 -9.04 15.67 -5.58
C ILE A 119 -9.42 15.66 -4.10
N ASN A 120 -10.47 14.92 -3.72
CA ASN A 120 -10.90 14.81 -2.31
C ASN A 120 -9.79 14.32 -1.39
N GLU A 121 -9.01 13.34 -1.83
CA GLU A 121 -7.85 12.83 -1.10
C GLU A 121 -6.78 13.91 -0.88
N ARG A 122 -6.57 14.81 -1.87
CA ARG A 122 -5.62 15.93 -1.72
C ARG A 122 -6.14 17.02 -0.79
N LEU A 123 -7.45 17.25 -0.74
CA LEU A 123 -8.07 18.18 0.21
C LEU A 123 -7.99 17.64 1.64
N ALA A 124 -8.28 16.36 1.85
CA ALA A 124 -8.14 15.71 3.17
C ALA A 124 -6.70 15.77 3.70
N ALA A 125 -5.69 15.70 2.82
CA ALA A 125 -4.28 15.85 3.21
C ALA A 125 -3.89 17.29 3.62
N LEU A 126 -4.72 18.30 3.30
CA LEU A 126 -4.51 19.71 3.64
C LEU A 126 -5.28 20.15 4.89
N GLU A 127 -5.88 19.21 5.64
CA GLU A 127 -6.46 19.46 6.96
C GLU A 127 -5.51 18.98 8.09
N PRO A 128 -4.30 19.56 8.26
CA PRO A 128 -3.55 19.40 9.49
C PRO A 128 -3.93 20.50 10.48
N HIS A 129 -4.20 20.11 11.73
CA HIS A 129 -4.30 20.96 12.92
C HIS A 129 -5.54 21.86 13.08
N ARG A 130 -6.63 21.25 13.55
CA ARG A 130 -7.53 21.81 14.57
C ARG A 130 -7.83 20.73 15.61
#